data_AF-A0A0F9B2H8-F1
#
_entry.id   AF-A0A0F9B2H8-F1
#
_cell.length_a   1.000
_cell.length_b   1.000
_cell.length_c   1.000
_cell.angle_alpha   90.00
_cell.angle_beta   90.00
_cell.angle_gamma   90.00
#
_symmetry.space_group_name_H-M   'P 1'
#
loop_
_entity.id
_entity.type
_entity.pdbx_description
1 polymer ?
#
loop_
_entity_poly.entity_id
_entity_poly.type
_entity_poly.pdbx_seq_one_letter_code
_entity_poly.pdbx_strand_id
1 'polypeptide(L)'
;MRFLILPWVKVPHLASHILGRVARRISSDWIKRYGHPIYMLETFVEKERFRGTSYQAANWVYVGESKGRSRNDRYRSLKVPIKDIYLYPLVKRFRNALGGKGQSSSSTQKS
;
A
#
# COMPACT_ATOMS: atom_id res chain seq x y z
N MET A 1 -2.37 -9.99 -5.95
CA MET A 1 -3.62 -9.50 -6.59
C MET A 1 -3.24 -8.44 -7.60
N ARG A 2 -3.85 -8.43 -8.81
CA ARG A 2 -3.51 -7.48 -9.88
C ARG A 2 -4.70 -6.56 -10.15
N PHE A 3 -4.49 -5.24 -10.08
CA PHE A 3 -5.49 -4.23 -10.41
C PHE A 3 -5.27 -3.78 -11.86
N LEU A 4 -6.27 -3.95 -12.72
CA LEU A 4 -6.18 -3.66 -14.15
C LEU A 4 -7.41 -2.87 -14.60
N ILE A 5 -7.17 -1.72 -15.22
CA ILE A 5 -8.17 -0.99 -15.98
C ILE A 5 -7.74 -1.05 -17.45
N LEU A 6 -8.65 -1.47 -18.31
CA LEU A 6 -8.36 -1.70 -19.71
C LEU A 6 -8.24 -0.34 -20.45
N PRO A 7 -7.34 -0.20 -21.44
CA PRO A 7 -7.04 1.11 -22.06
C PRO A 7 -8.25 1.80 -22.71
N TRP A 8 -9.26 1.03 -23.11
CA TRP A 8 -10.49 1.56 -23.70
C TRP A 8 -11.48 2.12 -22.68
N VAL A 9 -11.27 1.88 -21.38
CA VAL A 9 -12.12 2.43 -20.31
C VAL A 9 -11.64 3.83 -19.95
N LYS A 10 -12.32 4.86 -20.46
CA LYS A 10 -12.01 6.27 -20.21
C LYS A 10 -13.03 6.90 -19.28
N VAL A 11 -12.98 6.54 -18.00
CA VAL A 11 -13.84 7.13 -16.97
C VAL A 11 -12.95 7.90 -15.98
N PRO A 12 -13.16 9.23 -15.82
CA PRO A 12 -12.41 10.03 -14.85
C PRO A 12 -12.52 9.47 -13.43
N HIS A 13 -11.39 9.43 -12.71
CA HIS A 13 -11.31 8.99 -11.31
C HIS A 13 -11.83 7.57 -11.01
N LEU A 14 -12.07 6.73 -12.03
CA LEU A 14 -12.58 5.37 -11.85
C LEU A 14 -11.67 4.54 -10.95
N ALA A 15 -10.36 4.65 -11.19
CA ALA A 15 -9.36 3.89 -10.44
C ALA A 15 -9.43 4.18 -8.93
N SER A 16 -9.35 5.46 -8.56
CA SER A 16 -9.39 5.86 -7.15
C SER A 16 -10.75 5.58 -6.52
N HIS A 17 -11.84 5.72 -7.28
CA HIS A 17 -13.18 5.37 -6.83
C HIS A 17 -13.30 3.88 -6.48
N ILE A 18 -12.87 2.98 -7.38
CA ILE A 18 -12.88 1.54 -7.14
C ILE A 18 -12.01 1.19 -5.94
N LEU A 19 -10.78 1.72 -5.88
CA LEU A 19 -9.86 1.47 -4.77
C LEU A 19 -10.47 1.89 -3.42
N GLY A 20 -11.08 3.06 -3.34
CA GLY A 20 -11.74 3.54 -2.12
C GLY A 20 -13.00 2.75 -1.73
N ARG A 21 -13.73 2.17 -2.70
CA ARG A 21 -14.88 1.29 -2.41
C ARG A 21 -14.41 -0.06 -1.88
N VAL A 22 -13.40 -0.66 -2.52
CA VAL A 22 -12.83 -1.94 -2.09
C VAL A 22 -12.22 -1.82 -0.70
N ALA A 23 -11.43 -0.77 -0.46
CA ALA A 23 -10.78 -0.58 0.84
C ALA A 23 -11.79 -0.49 2.00
N ARG A 24 -12.94 0.19 1.81
CA ARG A 24 -13.98 0.28 2.84
C ARG A 24 -14.67 -1.05 3.14
N ARG A 25 -14.80 -1.93 2.14
CA ARG A 25 -15.56 -3.17 2.26
C ARG A 25 -14.71 -4.36 2.70
N ILE A 26 -13.45 -4.40 2.28
CA ILE A 26 -12.60 -5.61 2.39
C ILE A 26 -12.43 -6.11 3.81
N SER A 27 -12.34 -5.23 4.82
CA SER A 27 -12.22 -5.66 6.22
C SER A 27 -13.47 -6.38 6.71
N SER A 28 -14.67 -5.87 6.37
CA SER A 28 -15.93 -6.52 6.73
C SER A 28 -16.09 -7.88 6.04
N ASP A 29 -15.76 -7.95 4.75
CA ASP A 29 -15.80 -9.21 4.00
C ASP A 29 -14.80 -10.24 4.56
N TRP A 30 -13.63 -9.78 5.04
CA TRP A 30 -12.62 -10.64 5.65
C TRP A 30 -13.07 -11.20 7.01
N ILE A 31 -13.67 -10.36 7.86
CA ILE A 31 -14.23 -10.81 9.15
C ILE A 31 -15.28 -11.89 8.92
N LYS A 32 -16.19 -11.69 7.98
CA LYS A 32 -17.25 -12.66 7.66
C LYS A 32 -16.70 -14.01 7.23
N ARG A 33 -15.55 -14.03 6.55
CA ARG A 33 -14.96 -15.25 6.00
C ARG A 33 -13.98 -15.94 6.95
N TYR A 34 -13.18 -15.17 7.69
CA TYR A 34 -12.03 -15.66 8.44
C TYR A 34 -12.06 -15.31 9.94
N GLY A 35 -13.08 -14.59 10.41
CA GLY A 35 -13.28 -14.30 11.84
C GLY A 35 -12.41 -13.19 12.43
N HIS A 36 -11.59 -12.50 11.63
CA HIS A 36 -10.74 -11.41 12.10
C HIS A 36 -10.67 -10.25 11.09
N PRO A 37 -10.39 -9.01 11.52
CA PRO A 37 -10.29 -7.86 10.62
C PRO A 37 -8.97 -7.85 9.84
N ILE A 38 -8.96 -7.11 8.73
CA ILE A 38 -7.73 -6.59 8.12
C ILE A 38 -7.50 -5.18 8.64
N TYR A 39 -6.27 -4.90 9.09
CA TYR A 39 -5.90 -3.60 9.65
C TYR A 39 -5.31 -2.62 8.64
N MET A 40 -4.71 -3.14 7.56
CA MET A 40 -4.01 -2.34 6.56
C MET A 40 -3.93 -3.08 5.22
N LEU A 41 -3.94 -2.34 4.12
CA LEU A 41 -3.63 -2.84 2.78
C LEU A 41 -2.25 -2.34 2.36
N GLU A 42 -1.48 -3.18 1.69
CA GLU A 42 -0.20 -2.85 1.08
C GLU A 42 -0.26 -3.12 -0.42
N THR A 43 0.37 -2.26 -1.22
CA THR A 43 0.52 -2.47 -2.66
C THR A 43 1.87 -1.95 -3.16
N PHE A 44 2.29 -2.48 -4.31
CA PHE A 44 3.57 -2.20 -4.94
C PHE A 44 3.34 -1.73 -6.37
N VAL A 45 3.82 -0.53 -6.69
CA VAL A 45 3.68 0.11 -8.00
C VAL A 45 5.06 0.20 -8.63
N GLU A 46 5.24 -0.35 -9.82
CA GLU A 46 6.50 -0.22 -10.55
C GLU A 46 6.76 1.26 -10.91
N LYS A 47 7.80 1.84 -10.32
CA LYS A 47 8.06 3.29 -10.30
C LYS A 47 8.29 3.87 -11.69
N GLU A 48 9.03 3.15 -12.52
CA GLU A 48 9.38 3.59 -13.88
C GLU A 48 8.19 3.55 -14.85
N ARG A 49 7.24 2.64 -14.60
CA ARG A 49 6.10 2.42 -15.49
C ARG A 49 4.85 3.20 -15.07
N PHE A 50 4.65 3.42 -13.78
CA PHE A 50 3.44 4.02 -13.25
C PHE A 50 3.74 5.02 -12.12
N ARG A 51 3.13 6.20 -12.19
CA ARG A 51 3.28 7.25 -11.17
C ARG A 51 2.49 7.02 -9.89
N GLY A 52 1.69 5.96 -9.81
CA GLY A 52 0.87 5.66 -8.62
C GLY A 52 -0.27 6.66 -8.34
N THR A 53 -0.61 7.55 -9.27
CA THR A 53 -1.56 8.66 -9.05
C THR A 53 -2.93 8.23 -8.55
N SER A 54 -3.45 7.08 -9.01
CA SER A 54 -4.74 6.56 -8.54
C SER A 54 -4.71 6.14 -7.07
N TYR A 55 -3.56 5.68 -6.56
CA TYR A 55 -3.38 5.33 -5.16
C TYR A 55 -3.29 6.58 -4.29
N GLN A 56 -2.51 7.57 -4.72
CA GLN A 56 -2.43 8.87 -4.05
C GLN A 56 -3.81 9.55 -3.97
N ALA A 57 -4.55 9.57 -5.08
CA ALA A 57 -5.91 10.12 -5.15
C ALA A 57 -6.93 9.33 -4.30
N ALA A 58 -6.63 8.07 -3.96
CA ALA A 58 -7.46 7.25 -3.08
C ALA A 58 -7.02 7.32 -1.60
N ASN A 59 -6.19 8.30 -1.21
CA ASN A 59 -5.64 8.47 0.14
C ASN A 59 -4.72 7.35 0.62
N TRP A 60 -4.04 6.66 -0.30
CA TRP A 60 -2.96 5.74 0.07
C TRP A 60 -1.71 6.53 0.44
N VAL A 61 -1.03 6.08 1.49
CA VAL A 61 0.18 6.71 2.02
C VAL A 61 1.40 6.04 1.38
N TYR A 62 2.23 6.83 0.70
CA TYR A 62 3.52 6.37 0.24
C TYR A 62 4.47 6.14 1.43
N VAL A 63 5.15 4.99 1.48
CA VAL A 63 6.02 4.64 2.61
C VAL A 63 7.48 4.32 2.23
N GLY A 64 7.80 4.36 0.94
CA GLY A 64 9.15 4.16 0.44
C GLY A 64 9.21 3.21 -0.74
N GLU A 65 10.43 2.76 -1.06
CA GLU A 65 10.72 1.99 -2.26
C GLU A 65 11.24 0.61 -1.92
N SER A 66 10.88 -0.37 -2.73
CA SER A 66 11.51 -1.69 -2.67
C SER A 66 12.99 -1.57 -3.06
N LYS A 67 13.86 -2.33 -2.42
CA LYS A 67 15.32 -2.33 -2.71
C LYS A 67 15.70 -3.01 -4.05
N GLY A 68 14.75 -3.27 -4.96
CA GLY A 68 15.05 -3.91 -6.25
C GLY A 68 15.62 -5.33 -6.14
N ARG A 69 15.25 -6.08 -5.09
CA ARG A 69 15.72 -7.46 -4.85
C ARG A 69 14.60 -8.47 -5.03
N SER A 70 14.84 -9.50 -5.83
CA SER A 70 13.92 -10.65 -5.94
C SER A 70 14.13 -11.62 -4.77
N ARG A 71 13.04 -12.24 -4.29
CA ARG A 71 13.07 -13.24 -3.21
C ARG A 71 13.86 -14.51 -3.59
N ASN A 72 14.10 -14.78 -4.87
CA ASN A 72 14.78 -15.98 -5.36
C ASN A 72 16.19 -15.70 -5.96
N ASP A 73 16.81 -14.59 -5.59
CA ASP A 73 18.11 -14.20 -6.12
C ASP A 73 19.26 -14.94 -5.42
N ARG A 74 19.54 -16.18 -5.86
CA ARG A 74 20.69 -16.98 -5.36
C ARG A 74 22.05 -16.44 -5.85
N TYR A 75 22.07 -15.66 -6.93
CA TYR A 75 23.31 -15.24 -7.62
C TYR A 75 23.48 -13.71 -7.75
N ARG A 76 22.68 -12.89 -7.06
CA ARG A 76 22.79 -11.40 -7.04
C ARG A 76 22.69 -10.72 -8.41
N SER A 77 22.19 -11.41 -9.44
CA SER A 77 22.26 -10.96 -10.84
C SER A 77 20.94 -10.41 -11.38
N LEU A 78 19.83 -10.60 -10.67
CA LEU A 78 18.51 -10.16 -11.12
C LEU A 78 18.17 -8.77 -10.55
N LYS A 79 18.47 -7.72 -11.31
CA LYS A 79 17.91 -6.38 -11.07
C LYS A 79 16.41 -6.43 -11.34
N VAL A 80 15.59 -6.50 -10.30
CA VAL A 80 14.14 -6.32 -10.45
C VAL A 80 13.78 -4.84 -10.36
N PRO A 81 12.76 -4.38 -11.11
CA PRO A 81 12.33 -2.99 -11.08
C PRO A 81 12.03 -2.52 -9.65
N ILE A 82 12.46 -1.29 -9.36
CA ILE A 82 12.14 -0.62 -8.10
C ILE A 82 10.63 -0.31 -8.09
N LYS A 83 9.99 -0.65 -6.96
CA LYS A 83 8.56 -0.42 -6.75
C LYS A 83 8.35 0.58 -5.63
N ASP A 84 7.49 1.55 -5.87
CA ASP A 84 6.91 2.38 -4.82
C ASP A 84 5.95 1.53 -3.98
N ILE A 85 6.04 1.70 -2.66
CA ILE A 85 5.21 1.00 -1.69
C ILE A 85 4.18 2.00 -1.17
N TYR A 86 2.91 1.61 -1.28
CA TYR A 86 1.78 2.39 -0.77
C TYR A 86 1.00 1.57 0.26
N LEU A 87 0.67 2.20 1.38
CA LEU A 87 -0.14 1.63 2.46
C LEU A 87 -1.47 2.35 2.59
N TYR A 88 -2.54 1.60 2.82
CA TYR A 88 -3.84 2.16 3.17
C TYR A 88 -4.30 1.61 4.52
N PRO A 89 -4.34 2.44 5.58
CA PRO A 89 -4.80 2.02 6.89
C PRO A 89 -6.33 1.86 6.89
N LEU A 90 -6.81 0.69 7.31
CA LEU A 90 -8.26 0.43 7.44
C LEU A 90 -8.80 0.82 8.81
N VAL A 91 -7.92 1.00 9.79
CA VAL A 91 -8.26 1.49 11.13
C VAL A 91 -7.32 2.63 11.52
N LYS A 92 -7.84 3.63 12.24
CA LYS A 92 -7.10 4.84 12.64
C LYS A 92 -5.82 4.53 13.44
N ARG A 93 -5.81 3.42 14.20
CA ARG A 93 -4.69 2.96 15.05
C ARG A 93 -4.09 1.64 14.57
N PHE A 94 -3.96 1.45 13.26
CA PHE A 94 -3.49 0.17 12.69
C PHE A 94 -2.09 -0.23 13.19
N ARG A 95 -1.20 0.73 13.44
CA ARG A 95 0.14 0.47 14.00
C ARG A 95 0.08 -0.22 15.35
N ASN A 96 -0.83 0.22 16.23
CA ASN A 96 -1.00 -0.38 17.56
C ASN A 96 -1.59 -1.80 17.44
N ALA A 97 -2.53 -2.00 16.51
CA ALA A 97 -3.11 -3.32 16.25
C ALA A 97 -2.09 -4.32 15.68
N LEU A 98 -1.08 -3.83 14.95
CA LEU A 98 0.02 -4.62 14.39
C LEU A 98 1.25 -4.71 15.33
N GLY A 99 1.16 -4.20 16.56
CA GLY A 99 2.25 -4.27 17.56
C GLY A 99 3.36 -3.21 17.40
N GLY A 100 3.17 -2.22 16.52
CA GLY A 100 4.10 -1.10 16.35
C GLY A 100 4.01 -0.11 17.50
N LYS A 101 4.84 -0.28 18.54
CA LYS A 101 5.14 0.78 19.51
C LYS A 101 5.87 1.91 18.78
N GLY A 102 5.14 2.95 18.37
CA GLY A 102 5.75 4.19 17.91
C GLY A 102 6.22 5.02 19.11
N GLN A 103 7.43 4.76 19.62
CA GLN A 103 8.17 5.78 20.36
C GLN A 103 8.98 6.58 19.35
N SER A 104 8.49 7.76 18.98
CA SER A 104 9.36 8.84 18.52
C SER A 104 9.70 9.67 19.76
N SER A 105 10.80 9.33 20.41
CA SER A 105 11.50 10.18 21.36
C SER A 105 11.95 11.45 20.64
N SER A 106 11.24 12.56 20.85
CA SER A 106 11.74 13.89 20.54
C SER A 106 12.61 14.37 21.71
N SER A 107 13.89 13.99 21.69
CA SER A 107 14.95 14.69 22.42
C SER A 107 15.72 15.57 21.44
N THR A 108 15.56 16.88 21.54
CA THR A 108 16.63 17.84 21.20
C THR A 108 16.45 19.06 22.09
N GLN A 109 17.33 19.11 23.09
CA GLN A 109 17.73 20.33 23.80
C GLN A 109 18.20 21.38 22.78
N LYS A 110 17.73 22.62 22.91
CA LYS A 110 18.54 23.83 22.70
C LYS A 110 17.78 25.07 23.20
N SER A 111 18.14 25.58 24.37
CA SER A 111 18.69 26.93 24.57
C SER A 111 19.01 27.16 26.05
#